data_AF-A0A3D5YIF6-F1
#
_entry.id   AF-A0A3D5YIF6-F1
#
_cell.length_a   1.000
_cell.length_b   1.000
_cell.length_c   1.000
_cell.angle_alpha   90.00
_cell.angle_beta   90.00
_cell.angle_gamma   90.00
#
_symmetry.space_group_name_H-M   'P 1'
#
loop_
_entity.id
_entity.type
_entity.pdbx_description
1 polymer ?
#
loop_
_entity_poly.entity_id
_entity_poly.type
_entity_poly.pdbx_seq_one_letter_code
_entity_poly.pdbx_strand_id
1 'polypeptide(L)'
;MNHYLNKAKEKNSQTFSFVRFHEDYVNSHIDDLISKPLHGAPIGLKDIILTKGYISSCGSKMMKDFVSPYSATCFETLEKNGGLMVGKTNMDEFAMGSSTETSYFGKTINPHGINRVPGGSSGGSTAAVAADLCIAALGTDTGGSVRQPASFCGIVGLKPTYGRVSRYGVQSMASSLDQV
;
A
#
# COMPACT_ATOMS: atom_id res chain seq x y z
N MET A 1 -6.33 12.25 -13.65
CA MET A 1 -5.43 11.78 -12.56
C MET A 1 -4.92 12.90 -11.67
N ASN A 2 -4.32 13.98 -12.18
CA ASN A 2 -3.71 15.02 -11.32
C ASN A 2 -4.69 15.65 -10.32
N HIS A 3 -5.93 15.92 -10.74
CA HIS A 3 -6.99 16.37 -9.82
C HIS A 3 -7.25 15.37 -8.68
N TYR A 4 -7.26 14.07 -9.00
CA TYR A 4 -7.45 12.99 -8.03
C TYR A 4 -6.30 12.91 -7.02
N LEU A 5 -5.04 12.98 -7.49
CA LEU A 5 -3.87 12.96 -6.62
C LEU A 5 -3.85 14.15 -5.64
N ASN A 6 -4.21 15.34 -6.10
CA ASN A 6 -4.29 16.53 -5.24
C ASN A 6 -5.30 16.33 -4.10
N LYS A 7 -6.51 15.84 -4.44
CA LYS A 7 -7.55 15.52 -3.45
C LYS A 7 -7.11 14.40 -2.50
N ALA A 8 -6.44 13.38 -3.01
CA ALA A 8 -5.92 12.27 -2.20
C ALA A 8 -4.87 12.75 -1.19
N LYS A 9 -3.96 13.64 -1.59
CA LYS A 9 -2.96 14.24 -0.71
C LYS A 9 -3.58 15.11 0.38
N GLU A 10 -4.56 15.94 0.01
CA GLU A 10 -5.28 16.78 0.96
C GLU A 10 -5.94 15.93 2.05
N LYS A 11 -6.72 14.92 1.66
CA LYS A 11 -7.36 13.99 2.59
C LYS A 11 -6.37 13.11 3.37
N ASN A 12 -5.19 12.83 2.81
CA ASN A 12 -4.15 12.07 3.51
C ASN A 12 -3.69 12.75 4.80
N SER A 13 -3.80 14.09 4.90
CA SER A 13 -3.51 14.81 6.14
C SER A 13 -4.39 14.38 7.33
N GLN A 14 -5.58 13.82 7.07
CA GLN A 14 -6.53 13.39 8.10
C GLN A 14 -6.33 11.92 8.51
N THR A 15 -5.80 11.10 7.61
CA THR A 15 -5.70 9.64 7.81
C THR A 15 -4.28 9.14 7.96
N PHE A 16 -3.30 9.87 7.42
CA PHE A 16 -1.91 9.45 7.28
C PHE A 16 -1.78 8.02 6.71
N SER A 17 -2.56 7.74 5.65
CA SER A 17 -2.63 6.43 5.01
C SER A 17 -1.45 6.18 4.06
N PHE A 18 -0.91 7.23 3.45
CA PHE A 18 0.30 7.22 2.62
C PHE A 18 1.46 7.86 3.37
N VAL A 19 2.62 7.20 3.33
CA VAL A 19 3.90 7.75 3.81
C VAL A 19 4.50 8.68 2.75
N ARG A 20 4.28 8.36 1.46
CA ARG A 20 4.82 9.11 0.32
C ARG A 20 3.99 8.87 -0.93
N PHE A 21 3.79 9.93 -1.71
CA PHE A 21 3.16 9.90 -3.03
C PHE A 21 4.22 9.88 -4.13
N HIS A 22 3.87 9.35 -5.30
CA HIS A 22 4.78 9.22 -6.45
C HIS A 22 4.19 9.87 -7.71
N GLU A 23 4.05 11.19 -7.70
CA GLU A 23 3.55 11.93 -8.88
C GLU A 23 4.46 11.79 -10.09
N ASP A 24 5.78 11.82 -9.89
CA ASP A 24 6.74 11.69 -11.00
C ASP A 24 6.56 10.35 -11.71
N TYR A 25 6.31 9.28 -10.95
CA TYR A 25 5.94 7.98 -11.48
C TYR A 25 4.63 8.07 -12.29
N VAL A 26 3.58 8.61 -11.68
CA VAL A 26 2.27 8.69 -12.33
C VAL A 26 2.35 9.49 -13.63
N ASN A 27 2.98 10.66 -13.61
CA ASN A 27 3.12 11.54 -14.78
C ASN A 27 3.92 10.89 -15.91
N SER A 28 4.91 10.03 -15.59
CA SER A 28 5.71 9.32 -16.59
C SER A 28 5.07 8.05 -17.13
N HIS A 29 3.99 7.55 -16.50
CA HIS A 29 3.37 6.27 -16.85
C HIS A 29 1.89 6.38 -17.23
N ILE A 30 1.30 7.57 -17.22
CA ILE A 30 -0.14 7.76 -17.41
C ILE A 30 -0.63 7.63 -18.86
N ASP A 31 0.27 7.72 -19.83
CA ASP A 31 -0.09 7.74 -21.25
C ASP A 31 -0.52 6.34 -21.75
N ASP A 32 -1.51 6.31 -22.64
CA ASP A 32 -2.00 5.12 -23.37
C ASP A 32 -2.46 3.93 -22.51
N LEU A 33 -2.90 4.17 -21.27
CA LEU A 33 -3.37 3.09 -20.38
C LEU A 33 -4.80 2.61 -20.63
N ILE A 34 -5.60 3.31 -21.44
CA ILE A 34 -7.02 2.98 -21.67
C ILE A 34 -7.23 1.65 -22.42
N SER A 35 -6.18 1.07 -23.00
CA SER A 35 -6.23 -0.25 -23.62
C SER A 35 -5.82 -1.38 -22.67
N LYS A 36 -5.35 -1.06 -21.46
CA LYS A 36 -4.84 -2.02 -20.48
C LYS A 36 -5.96 -2.47 -19.54
N PRO A 37 -5.91 -3.69 -18.96
CA PRO A 37 -6.98 -4.21 -18.11
C PRO A 37 -7.38 -3.32 -16.92
N LEU A 38 -6.45 -2.54 -16.36
CA LEU A 38 -6.70 -1.66 -15.23
C LEU A 38 -6.94 -0.19 -15.62
N HIS A 39 -6.87 0.17 -16.90
CA HIS A 39 -7.25 1.50 -17.42
C HIS A 39 -6.63 2.71 -16.68
N GLY A 40 -5.42 2.59 -16.12
CA GLY A 40 -4.80 3.65 -15.34
C GLY A 40 -5.36 3.81 -13.92
N ALA A 41 -5.91 2.73 -13.35
CA ALA A 41 -6.44 2.72 -11.98
C ALA A 41 -5.40 3.22 -10.96
N PRO A 42 -5.75 4.17 -10.06
CA PRO A 42 -4.85 4.63 -9.01
C PRO A 42 -4.76 3.61 -7.86
N ILE A 43 -3.58 2.99 -7.70
CA ILE A 43 -3.35 1.89 -6.74
C ILE A 43 -2.37 2.32 -5.64
N GLY A 44 -2.74 2.08 -4.38
CA GLY A 44 -1.83 2.20 -3.24
C GLY A 44 -0.98 0.94 -3.07
N LEU A 45 0.30 1.09 -2.73
CA LEU A 45 1.21 -0.04 -2.55
C LEU A 45 1.75 -0.08 -1.12
N LYS A 46 1.51 -1.14 -0.34
CA LYS A 46 2.11 -1.27 1.00
C LYS A 46 3.62 -1.11 0.95
N ASP A 47 4.17 -0.37 1.91
CA ASP A 47 5.57 0.06 1.89
C ASP A 47 6.60 -1.08 1.98
N ILE A 48 6.15 -2.30 2.26
CA ILE A 48 6.93 -3.55 2.26
C ILE A 48 7.13 -4.18 0.87
N ILE A 49 6.37 -3.73 -0.15
CA ILE A 49 6.43 -4.28 -1.50
C ILE A 49 7.43 -3.46 -2.32
N LEU A 50 8.54 -4.04 -2.74
CA LEU A 50 9.62 -3.32 -3.39
C LEU A 50 9.25 -2.75 -4.76
N THR A 51 9.76 -1.55 -5.02
CA THR A 51 9.60 -0.85 -6.30
C THR A 51 10.93 -0.27 -6.75
N LYS A 52 11.44 -0.70 -7.91
CA LYS A 52 12.76 -0.29 -8.41
C LYS A 52 12.86 1.23 -8.55
N GLY A 53 13.92 1.81 -7.98
CA GLY A 53 14.18 3.25 -8.04
C GLY A 53 13.34 4.09 -7.07
N TYR A 54 12.45 3.46 -6.30
CA TYR A 54 11.64 4.13 -5.28
C TYR A 54 11.98 3.60 -3.89
N ILE A 55 11.70 4.41 -2.88
CA ILE A 55 11.96 4.04 -1.49
C ILE A 55 10.91 3.04 -1.01
N SER A 56 11.35 1.96 -0.36
CA SER A 56 10.49 1.01 0.35
C SER A 56 11.02 0.83 1.76
N SER A 57 10.37 1.45 2.74
CA SER A 57 10.91 1.59 4.10
C SER A 57 10.32 0.62 5.12
N CYS A 58 9.36 -0.22 4.74
CA CYS A 58 8.68 -1.14 5.66
C CYS A 58 8.12 -0.47 6.93
N GLY A 59 7.77 0.82 6.87
CA GLY A 59 7.37 1.59 8.05
C GLY A 59 8.47 1.77 9.12
N SER A 60 9.75 1.53 8.77
CA SER A 60 10.88 1.49 9.71
C SER A 60 11.87 2.63 9.52
N LYS A 61 12.48 3.06 10.63
CA LYS A 61 13.66 3.95 10.60
C LYS A 61 14.85 3.30 9.90
N MET A 62 15.00 1.98 10.03
CA MET A 62 16.14 1.23 9.48
C MET A 62 16.21 1.35 7.95
N MET A 63 15.06 1.36 7.29
CA MET A 63 14.95 1.33 5.83
C MET A 63 14.43 2.66 5.27
N LYS A 64 14.42 3.73 6.07
CA LYS A 64 13.73 5.00 5.74
C LYS A 64 14.16 5.62 4.40
N ASP A 65 15.41 5.39 4.01
CA ASP A 65 16.06 5.91 2.79
C ASP A 65 16.45 4.77 1.82
N PHE A 66 15.97 3.54 2.03
CA PHE A 66 16.30 2.40 1.18
C PHE A 66 15.59 2.49 -0.18
N VAL A 67 16.37 2.80 -1.23
CA VAL A 67 15.91 2.77 -2.63
C VAL A 67 16.10 1.36 -3.17
N SER A 68 15.01 0.73 -3.62
CA SER A 68 15.09 -0.66 -4.11
C SER A 68 15.81 -0.74 -5.46
N PRO A 69 16.75 -1.68 -5.67
CA PRO A 69 17.38 -1.90 -6.98
C PRO A 69 16.53 -2.76 -7.93
N TYR A 70 15.43 -3.34 -7.45
CA TYR A 70 14.52 -4.20 -8.22
C TYR A 70 13.06 -4.03 -7.76
N SER A 71 12.13 -4.55 -8.57
CA SER A 71 10.70 -4.49 -8.30
C SER A 71 10.15 -5.84 -7.85
N ALA A 72 9.10 -5.82 -7.06
CA ALA A 72 8.33 -7.01 -6.71
C ALA A 72 7.54 -7.51 -7.91
N THR A 73 7.42 -8.83 -8.06
CA THR A 73 6.65 -9.43 -9.18
C THR A 73 5.19 -8.97 -9.20
N CYS A 74 4.57 -8.79 -8.03
CA CYS A 74 3.20 -8.30 -7.93
C CYS A 74 3.06 -6.86 -8.44
N PHE A 75 4.06 -6.00 -8.18
CA PHE A 75 4.09 -4.65 -8.71
C PHE A 75 4.35 -4.64 -10.23
N GLU A 76 5.33 -5.42 -10.72
CA GLU A 76 5.59 -5.53 -12.17
C GLU A 76 4.36 -6.03 -12.94
N THR A 77 3.63 -6.98 -12.35
CA THR A 77 2.37 -7.49 -12.92
C THR A 77 1.31 -6.39 -12.95
N LEU A 78 1.19 -5.61 -11.87
CA LEU A 78 0.23 -4.51 -11.76
C LEU A 78 0.52 -3.41 -12.79
N GLU A 79 1.77 -2.97 -12.87
CA GLU A 79 2.25 -1.95 -13.81
C GLU A 79 2.02 -2.38 -15.26
N LYS A 80 2.40 -3.61 -15.62
CA LYS A 80 2.19 -4.18 -16.97
C LYS A 80 0.72 -4.14 -17.41
N ASN A 81 -0.20 -4.28 -16.45
CA ASN A 81 -1.64 -4.28 -16.69
C ASN A 81 -2.29 -2.89 -16.55
N GLY A 82 -1.48 -1.83 -16.46
CA GLY A 82 -1.95 -0.43 -16.45
C GLY A 82 -2.44 0.05 -15.08
N GLY A 83 -2.01 -0.57 -13.99
CA GLY A 83 -2.20 -0.02 -12.65
C GLY A 83 -1.16 1.06 -12.36
N LEU A 84 -1.59 2.21 -11.85
CA LEU A 84 -0.72 3.33 -11.52
C LEU A 84 -0.46 3.38 -10.02
N MET A 85 0.78 3.13 -9.59
CA MET A 85 1.18 3.32 -8.20
C MET A 85 1.13 4.81 -7.83
N VAL A 86 0.14 5.19 -7.01
CA VAL A 86 0.01 6.59 -6.56
C VAL A 86 0.94 6.91 -5.39
N GLY A 87 1.38 5.90 -4.65
CA GLY A 87 2.25 6.08 -3.49
C GLY A 87 2.44 4.81 -2.65
N LYS A 88 3.25 4.95 -1.60
CA LYS A 88 3.51 3.92 -0.59
C LYS A 88 2.59 4.11 0.61
N THR A 89 1.78 3.10 0.90
CA THR A 89 0.85 3.13 2.04
C THR A 89 1.56 2.73 3.32
N ASN A 90 1.15 3.36 4.42
CA ASN A 90 1.70 3.17 5.75
C ASN A 90 1.35 1.79 6.32
N MET A 91 2.13 1.37 7.32
CA MET A 91 2.03 0.02 7.89
C MET A 91 2.72 -0.06 9.26
N ASP A 92 2.39 -1.09 10.04
CA ASP A 92 3.21 -1.45 11.19
C ASP A 92 4.65 -1.78 10.75
N GLU A 93 5.62 -1.43 11.59
CA GLU A 93 7.05 -1.62 11.30
C GLU A 93 7.34 -3.09 10.98
N PHE A 94 7.95 -3.35 9.82
CA PHE A 94 8.22 -4.70 9.29
C PHE A 94 7.01 -5.64 9.26
N ALA A 95 5.81 -5.09 9.10
CA ALA A 95 4.53 -5.79 9.10
C ALA A 95 4.13 -6.42 10.45
N MET A 96 4.82 -6.09 11.54
CA MET A 96 4.62 -6.66 12.87
C MET A 96 3.69 -5.78 13.71
N GLY A 97 2.39 -6.02 13.61
CA GLY A 97 1.38 -5.33 14.42
C GLY A 97 -0.03 -5.50 13.88
N SER A 98 -0.99 -4.91 14.58
CA SER A 98 -2.42 -5.00 14.25
C SER A 98 -3.16 -3.67 14.44
N SER A 99 -2.43 -2.55 14.41
CA SER A 99 -3.01 -1.21 14.56
C SER A 99 -2.36 -0.13 13.68
N THR A 100 -1.22 -0.39 13.04
CA THR A 100 -0.41 0.58 12.29
C THR A 100 0.17 1.70 13.17
N GLU A 101 0.11 1.56 14.50
CA GLU A 101 0.65 2.56 15.42
C GLU A 101 2.17 2.45 15.61
N THR A 102 2.75 1.32 15.25
CA THR A 102 4.19 1.08 15.35
C THR A 102 5.00 1.71 14.23
N SER A 103 4.34 2.24 13.19
CA SER A 103 5.00 2.93 12.08
C SER A 103 5.91 4.04 12.59
N TYR A 104 7.17 4.02 12.15
CA TYR A 104 8.13 5.07 12.45
C TYR A 104 7.69 6.45 11.93
N PHE A 105 6.93 6.49 10.84
CA PHE A 105 6.54 7.75 10.18
C PHE A 105 5.34 8.42 10.85
N GLY A 106 4.58 7.70 11.67
CA GLY A 106 3.37 8.19 12.31
C GLY A 106 2.20 7.23 12.19
N LYS A 107 1.19 7.44 13.03
CA LYS A 107 0.02 6.58 13.14
C LYS A 107 -0.97 6.85 12.00
N THR A 108 -1.46 5.80 11.35
CA THR A 108 -2.63 5.92 10.47
C THR A 108 -3.90 5.95 11.31
N ILE A 109 -4.86 6.77 10.91
CA ILE A 109 -6.15 6.96 11.55
C ILE A 109 -7.25 6.28 10.73
N ASN A 110 -8.21 5.64 11.39
CA ASN A 110 -9.35 5.02 10.73
C ASN A 110 -10.27 6.10 10.12
N PRO A 111 -10.63 6.00 8.82
CA PRO A 111 -11.55 6.96 8.19
C PRO A 111 -12.95 7.04 8.83
N HIS A 112 -13.37 6.01 9.56
CA HIS A 112 -14.65 5.97 10.27
C HIS A 112 -14.60 6.57 11.69
N GLY A 113 -13.44 7.06 12.14
CA GLY A 113 -13.34 7.75 13.42
C GLY A 113 -11.91 8.11 13.84
N ILE A 114 -11.70 9.37 14.20
CA ILE A 114 -10.37 9.96 14.48
C ILE A 114 -9.62 9.32 15.66
N ASN A 115 -10.33 8.69 16.60
CA ASN A 115 -9.76 8.05 17.78
C ASN A 115 -9.72 6.51 17.65
N ARG A 116 -9.74 5.99 16.42
CA ARG A 116 -9.79 4.56 16.13
C ARG A 116 -8.63 4.16 15.24
N VAL A 117 -8.12 2.96 15.50
CA VAL A 117 -7.08 2.34 14.67
C VAL A 117 -7.70 1.80 13.36
N PRO A 118 -6.98 1.87 12.23
CA PRO A 118 -7.40 1.25 10.97
C PRO A 118 -7.17 -0.28 10.97
N GLY A 119 -6.57 -0.82 12.03
CA GLY A 119 -6.06 -2.19 12.07
C GLY A 119 -4.63 -2.27 11.55
N GLY A 120 -4.12 -3.48 11.32
CA GLY A 120 -2.76 -3.67 10.86
C GLY A 120 -2.44 -5.10 10.45
N SER A 121 -1.30 -5.35 9.81
CA SER A 121 -0.27 -4.35 9.51
C SER A 121 -0.46 -3.57 8.22
N SER A 122 -1.50 -3.84 7.43
CA SER A 122 -1.80 -3.09 6.20
C SER A 122 -2.79 -1.94 6.42
N GLY A 123 -2.78 -1.30 7.59
CA GLY A 123 -3.78 -0.28 7.95
C GLY A 123 -3.75 0.95 7.06
N GLY A 124 -2.58 1.38 6.56
CA GLY A 124 -2.50 2.44 5.55
C GLY A 124 -3.16 2.07 4.23
N SER A 125 -3.01 0.82 3.77
CA SER A 125 -3.67 0.34 2.54
C SER A 125 -5.18 0.35 2.66
N THR A 126 -5.72 -0.12 3.79
CA THR A 126 -7.18 -0.20 3.98
C THR A 126 -7.80 1.16 4.27
N ALA A 127 -7.12 2.01 5.05
CA ALA A 127 -7.55 3.37 5.29
C ALA A 127 -7.52 4.21 4.00
N ALA A 128 -6.51 4.03 3.14
CA ALA A 128 -6.43 4.72 1.85
C ALA A 128 -7.62 4.40 0.94
N VAL A 129 -8.01 3.12 0.84
CA VAL A 129 -9.18 2.71 0.05
C VAL A 129 -10.47 3.22 0.68
N ALA A 130 -10.64 3.05 2.00
CA ALA A 130 -11.84 3.49 2.71
C ALA A 130 -12.04 5.02 2.68
N ALA A 131 -10.97 5.81 2.62
CA ALA A 131 -11.02 7.27 2.53
C ALA A 131 -11.07 7.81 1.09
N ASP A 132 -11.20 6.94 0.07
CA ASP A 132 -11.21 7.33 -1.34
C ASP A 132 -9.94 8.13 -1.71
N LEU A 133 -8.78 7.55 -1.37
CA LEU A 133 -7.44 8.04 -1.73
C LEU A 133 -6.81 7.20 -2.86
N CYS A 134 -7.21 5.93 -2.99
CA CYS A 134 -6.91 5.06 -4.11
C CYS A 134 -8.11 4.13 -4.37
N ILE A 135 -8.27 3.62 -5.61
CA ILE A 135 -9.41 2.74 -5.95
C ILE A 135 -9.22 1.33 -5.39
N ALA A 136 -7.96 0.91 -5.26
CA ALA A 136 -7.55 -0.33 -4.61
C ALA A 136 -6.14 -0.16 -4.04
N ALA A 137 -5.73 -1.08 -3.18
CA ALA A 137 -4.37 -1.13 -2.68
C ALA A 137 -3.91 -2.57 -2.49
N LEU A 138 -2.61 -2.81 -2.66
CA LEU A 138 -2.01 -4.08 -2.24
C LEU A 138 -1.60 -3.98 -0.77
N GLY A 139 -1.90 -5.04 -0.02
CA GLY A 139 -1.45 -5.25 1.35
C GLY A 139 -0.60 -6.51 1.45
N THR A 140 -0.27 -6.91 2.68
CA THR A 140 0.28 -8.25 2.95
C THR A 140 -0.37 -8.82 4.21
N ASP A 141 -0.66 -10.12 4.20
CA ASP A 141 -1.34 -10.86 5.26
C ASP A 141 -0.48 -12.04 5.70
N THR A 142 0.10 -11.92 6.89
CA THR A 142 0.86 -12.98 7.55
C THR A 142 -0.02 -13.73 8.56
N GLY A 143 -0.79 -12.99 9.35
CA GLY A 143 -1.66 -13.54 10.40
C GLY A 143 -3.06 -12.90 10.47
N GLY A 144 -3.48 -12.21 9.41
CA GLY A 144 -4.68 -11.37 9.39
C GLY A 144 -4.44 -9.97 8.83
N SER A 145 -3.20 -9.66 8.44
CA SER A 145 -2.74 -8.29 8.18
C SER A 145 -3.35 -7.60 6.94
N VAL A 146 -4.21 -8.27 6.17
CA VAL A 146 -5.12 -7.66 5.17
C VAL A 146 -6.57 -7.74 5.65
N ARG A 147 -7.01 -8.92 6.11
CA ARG A 147 -8.41 -9.17 6.45
C ARG A 147 -8.89 -8.37 7.67
N GLN A 148 -8.08 -8.31 8.73
CA GLN A 148 -8.39 -7.56 9.94
C GLN A 148 -8.51 -6.04 9.69
N PRO A 149 -7.54 -5.37 9.03
CA PRO A 149 -7.68 -3.96 8.76
C PRO A 149 -8.79 -3.66 7.74
N ALA A 150 -9.09 -4.59 6.81
CA ALA A 150 -10.24 -4.45 5.92
C ALA A 150 -11.56 -4.46 6.69
N SER A 151 -11.71 -5.36 7.67
CA SER A 151 -12.85 -5.36 8.59
C SER A 151 -12.96 -4.07 9.39
N PHE A 152 -11.85 -3.52 9.89
CA PHE A 152 -11.85 -2.30 10.70
C PHE A 152 -12.18 -1.04 9.89
N CYS A 153 -11.75 -1.01 8.62
CA CYS A 153 -12.04 0.08 7.70
C CYS A 153 -13.32 -0.13 6.87
N GLY A 154 -14.07 -1.21 7.11
CA GLY A 154 -15.35 -1.45 6.43
C GLY A 154 -15.24 -1.67 4.92
N ILE A 155 -14.16 -2.30 4.47
CA ILE A 155 -13.91 -2.59 3.04
C ILE A 155 -13.66 -4.08 2.81
N VAL A 156 -13.57 -4.47 1.54
CA VAL A 156 -13.19 -5.83 1.15
C VAL A 156 -11.68 -5.98 1.17
N GLY A 157 -11.19 -7.02 1.84
CA GLY A 157 -9.78 -7.43 1.84
C GLY A 157 -9.66 -8.94 1.67
N LEU A 158 -8.85 -9.38 0.71
CA LEU A 158 -8.66 -10.78 0.37
C LEU A 158 -7.20 -11.18 0.58
N LYS A 159 -6.98 -12.24 1.36
CA LYS A 159 -5.72 -12.99 1.32
C LYS A 159 -5.91 -14.22 0.44
N PRO A 160 -5.23 -14.34 -0.71
CA PRO A 160 -5.37 -15.50 -1.57
C PRO A 160 -4.73 -16.76 -0.95
N THR A 161 -4.90 -17.90 -1.62
CA THR A 161 -4.17 -19.14 -1.29
C THR A 161 -2.67 -18.87 -1.29
N TYR A 162 -1.96 -19.42 -0.31
CA TYR A 162 -0.49 -19.36 -0.26
C TYR A 162 0.11 -19.89 -1.57
N GLY A 163 1.06 -19.16 -2.16
CA GLY A 163 1.65 -19.46 -3.47
C GLY A 163 0.89 -18.93 -4.69
N ARG A 164 -0.32 -18.36 -4.54
CA ARG A 164 -1.07 -17.77 -5.66
C ARG A 164 -0.43 -16.50 -6.22
N VAL A 165 0.03 -15.61 -5.34
CA VAL A 165 0.77 -14.41 -5.69
C VAL A 165 2.24 -14.62 -5.33
N SER A 166 3.14 -14.20 -6.21
CA SER A 166 4.58 -14.25 -5.95
C SER A 166 4.95 -13.34 -4.78
N ARG A 167 5.93 -13.77 -3.99
CA ARG A 167 6.48 -13.00 -2.85
C ARG A 167 7.88 -12.48 -3.13
N TYR A 168 8.38 -12.68 -4.34
CA TYR A 168 9.62 -12.07 -4.76
C TYR A 168 9.49 -10.54 -4.72
N GLY A 169 10.43 -9.89 -4.05
CA GLY A 169 10.42 -8.45 -3.81
C GLY A 169 9.38 -7.97 -2.80
N VAL A 170 8.80 -8.85 -2.00
CA VAL A 170 8.07 -8.47 -0.79
C VAL A 170 8.99 -8.75 0.39
N GLN A 171 9.28 -7.74 1.22
CA GLN A 171 10.09 -7.98 2.42
C GLN A 171 9.39 -9.00 3.32
N SER A 172 10.13 -10.04 3.73
CA SER A 172 9.58 -11.16 4.48
C SER A 172 9.40 -10.81 5.95
N MET A 173 8.24 -11.11 6.51
CA MET A 173 8.00 -11.19 7.95
C MET A 173 8.10 -12.66 8.41
N ALA A 174 7.33 -13.54 7.79
CA ALA A 174 7.33 -14.98 8.05
C ALA A 174 7.09 -15.77 6.75
N SER A 175 8.17 -16.24 6.14
CA SER A 175 8.17 -16.82 4.79
C SER A 175 7.24 -18.03 4.59
N SER A 176 6.77 -18.73 5.62
CA SER A 176 5.80 -19.82 5.47
C SER A 176 4.34 -19.37 5.55
N LEU A 177 4.09 -18.08 5.86
CA LEU A 177 2.77 -17.52 6.13
C LEU A 177 2.44 -16.32 5.23
N ASP A 178 3.45 -15.50 4.93
CA ASP A 178 3.29 -14.26 4.19
C ASP A 178 2.58 -14.48 2.85
N GLN A 179 1.61 -13.62 2.56
CA GLN A 179 1.01 -13.51 1.24
C GLN A 179 0.57 -12.07 0.95
N VAL A 180 0.67 -11.64 -0.31
CA VAL A 180 0.11 -10.38 -0.81
C VAL A 180 -1.40 -10.50 -0.97
#